data_AF-A0A2K9NWB1-F1
#
_entry.id   AF-A0A2K9NWB1-F1
#
_cell.length_a   1.000
_cell.length_b   1.000
_cell.length_c   1.000
_cell.angle_alpha   90.00
_cell.angle_beta   90.00
_cell.angle_gamma   90.00
#
_symmetry.space_group_name_H-M   'P 1'
#
loop_
_entity.id
_entity.type
_entity.pdbx_description
1 polymer ?
#
loop_
_entity_poly.entity_id
_entity_poly.type
_entity_poly.pdbx_seq_one_letter_code
_entity_poly.pdbx_strand_id
1 'polypeptide(L)'
;MISLRKIICFMCLAPAVSMATPKKIEMIFLSPKKVSMILELLDKKQSISMSSHLAQNDDSHCVPMGDGCFHPQLGYIEKKVEAPPSAEAAKEAAEDKKAELKTFNALETSLVNCDKNNYFDIFCGKEKGDAPPAEIEIWFDISSSLKSVDYNREPDRCARRSFMEAVIKGCKSKVRASVYNTSIKEVGDFSSVCMSYGTNDQKRLLSWMKDSKAKHLLIVTDIDEMSVEMREFLGSNGAKMTGDGVKAFTSDDLVDYAKDFTKMCR
;
A
#
# COMPACT_ATOMS: atom_id res chain seq x y z
N MET A 1 -41.83 -60.13 2.22
CA MET A 1 -41.21 -59.12 3.13
C MET A 1 -39.70 -59.29 3.08
N ILE A 2 -38.99 -58.49 2.29
CA ILE A 2 -37.53 -58.40 2.32
C ILE A 2 -37.20 -56.91 2.43
N SER A 3 -36.59 -56.55 3.55
CA SER A 3 -36.43 -55.18 4.04
C SER A 3 -35.35 -54.44 3.26
N LEU A 4 -35.77 -53.52 2.40
CA LEU A 4 -34.94 -52.57 1.67
C LEU A 4 -34.59 -51.38 2.58
N ARG A 5 -33.65 -51.55 3.52
CA ARG A 5 -33.16 -50.43 4.35
C ARG A 5 -31.70 -50.64 4.73
N LYS A 6 -30.82 -49.88 4.05
CA LYS A 6 -29.50 -49.36 4.45
C LYS A 6 -28.55 -49.32 3.25
N ILE A 7 -28.84 -48.44 2.30
CA ILE A 7 -27.81 -47.87 1.44
C ILE A 7 -27.39 -46.57 2.13
N ILE A 8 -26.27 -46.64 2.86
CA ILE A 8 -25.60 -45.48 3.41
C ILE A 8 -24.99 -44.75 2.21
N CYS A 9 -25.74 -43.79 1.68
CA CYS A 9 -25.23 -42.83 0.70
C CYS A 9 -24.38 -41.84 1.49
N PHE A 10 -23.10 -42.16 1.64
CA PHE A 10 -22.08 -41.24 2.13
C PHE A 10 -21.89 -40.17 1.04
N MET A 11 -22.81 -39.22 1.04
CA MET A 11 -22.86 -38.09 0.12
C MET A 11 -21.63 -37.23 0.41
N CYS A 12 -20.62 -37.34 -0.46
CA CYS A 12 -19.45 -36.47 -0.49
C CYS A 12 -19.90 -35.01 -0.63
N LEU A 13 -20.11 -34.33 0.51
CA LEU A 13 -20.02 -32.87 0.58
C LEU A 13 -18.55 -32.51 0.39
N ALA A 14 -18.11 -32.45 -0.86
CA ALA A 14 -16.94 -31.65 -1.19
C ALA A 14 -17.31 -30.18 -0.88
N PRO A 15 -16.61 -29.49 0.04
CA PRO A 15 -16.80 -28.06 0.17
C PRO A 15 -16.39 -27.45 -1.17
N ALA A 16 -17.37 -26.91 -1.89
CA ALA A 16 -17.08 -26.03 -3.00
C ALA A 16 -16.39 -24.81 -2.38
N VAL A 17 -15.05 -24.83 -2.40
CA VAL A 17 -14.24 -23.64 -2.17
C VAL A 17 -14.58 -22.74 -3.35
N SER A 18 -15.62 -21.93 -3.17
CA SER A 18 -15.93 -20.82 -4.05
C SER A 18 -14.72 -19.91 -3.93
N MET A 19 -13.74 -20.07 -4.81
CA MET A 19 -12.72 -19.07 -5.05
C MET A 19 -13.49 -17.82 -5.43
N ALA A 20 -13.66 -16.94 -4.46
CA ALA A 20 -14.45 -15.74 -4.57
C ALA A 20 -13.58 -14.71 -5.29
N THR A 21 -13.26 -14.99 -6.55
CA THR A 21 -12.65 -14.01 -7.43
C THR A 21 -13.73 -13.04 -7.92
N PRO A 22 -13.41 -11.76 -8.09
CA PRO A 22 -14.38 -10.78 -8.56
C PRO A 22 -14.85 -11.13 -9.97
N LYS A 23 -16.17 -10.99 -10.22
CA LYS A 23 -16.77 -11.38 -11.52
C LYS A 23 -16.28 -10.51 -12.68
N LYS A 24 -15.88 -9.26 -12.40
CA LYS A 24 -15.35 -8.32 -13.38
C LYS A 24 -14.23 -7.50 -12.74
N ILE A 25 -13.05 -7.57 -13.32
CA ILE A 25 -11.89 -6.76 -12.95
C ILE A 25 -11.69 -5.69 -14.02
N GLU A 26 -11.58 -4.44 -13.59
CA GLU A 26 -11.15 -3.32 -14.43
C GLU A 26 -9.96 -2.62 -13.78
N MET A 27 -8.89 -2.40 -14.55
CA MET A 27 -7.71 -1.72 -14.07
C MET A 27 -7.35 -0.56 -15.00
N ILE A 28 -7.29 0.63 -14.43
CA ILE A 28 -6.97 1.87 -15.13
C ILE A 28 -5.55 2.27 -14.76
N PHE A 29 -4.72 2.41 -15.79
CA PHE A 29 -3.34 2.84 -15.69
C PHE A 29 -3.25 4.30 -16.15
N LEU A 30 -3.01 5.20 -15.19
CA LEU A 30 -2.82 6.61 -15.42
C LEU A 30 -1.43 6.84 -16.00
N SER A 31 -1.36 7.57 -17.10
CA SER A 31 -0.12 7.97 -17.76
C SER A 31 0.11 9.47 -17.58
N PRO A 32 1.37 9.92 -17.40
CA PRO A 32 1.67 11.34 -17.34
C PRO A 32 1.22 12.02 -18.64
N LYS A 33 0.77 13.27 -18.53
CA LYS A 33 0.51 14.10 -19.72
C LYS A 33 1.83 14.17 -20.51
N LYS A 34 1.76 14.10 -21.85
CA LYS A 34 2.92 14.21 -22.76
C LYS A 34 3.53 15.63 -22.75
N VAL A 35 3.88 16.14 -21.58
CA VAL A 35 4.59 17.40 -21.35
C VAL A 35 6.08 17.14 -21.09
N SER A 36 6.46 15.86 -20.91
CA SER A 36 7.85 15.43 -20.73
C SER A 36 8.79 15.98 -21.80
N MET A 37 8.35 16.08 -23.06
CA MET A 37 9.17 16.66 -24.13
C MET A 37 9.43 18.17 -23.96
N ILE A 38 8.49 18.91 -23.37
CA ILE A 38 8.62 20.36 -23.13
C ILE A 38 9.40 20.61 -21.84
N LEU A 39 9.17 19.80 -20.80
CA LEU A 39 9.93 19.85 -19.55
C LEU A 39 11.39 19.45 -19.76
N GLU A 40 11.69 18.39 -20.52
CA GLU A 40 13.07 18.05 -20.91
C GLU A 40 13.74 19.17 -21.70
N LEU A 41 13.01 19.87 -22.58
CA LEU A 41 13.54 21.02 -23.33
C LEU A 41 13.76 22.27 -22.45
N LEU A 42 12.92 22.48 -21.43
CA LEU A 42 13.07 23.59 -20.47
C LEU A 42 14.18 23.31 -19.44
N ASP A 43 14.27 22.08 -18.96
CA ASP A 43 15.26 21.65 -17.96
C ASP A 43 16.66 21.59 -18.59
N LYS A 44 16.76 21.21 -19.87
CA LYS A 44 18.02 21.31 -20.64
C LYS A 44 18.44 22.75 -20.93
N LYS A 45 17.54 23.73 -20.78
CA LYS A 45 17.83 25.17 -20.90
C LYS A 45 18.14 25.82 -19.54
N GLN A 46 17.74 25.19 -18.44
CA GLN A 46 18.02 25.61 -17.05
C GLN A 46 19.16 24.82 -16.37
N SER A 47 19.68 23.76 -16.99
CA SER A 47 20.78 22.95 -16.43
C SER A 47 22.18 23.57 -16.50
N ILE A 48 22.30 24.83 -16.94
CA ILE A 48 23.52 25.62 -16.69
C ILE A 48 23.31 26.35 -15.36
N SER A 49 23.75 25.73 -14.27
CA SER A 49 23.70 26.20 -12.86
C SER A 49 22.71 25.47 -11.96
N MET A 50 22.85 24.14 -11.84
CA MET A 50 22.66 23.52 -10.54
C MET A 50 23.97 22.87 -10.12
N SER A 51 24.58 23.53 -9.14
CA SER A 51 25.65 23.01 -8.30
C SER A 51 25.37 21.56 -7.95
N SER A 52 26.30 20.71 -8.33
CA SER A 52 26.57 19.50 -7.60
C SER A 52 26.74 19.86 -6.12
N HIS A 53 25.68 19.74 -5.33
CA HIS A 53 25.87 19.39 -3.93
C HIS A 53 26.30 17.93 -3.92
N LEU A 54 27.55 17.74 -4.34
CA LEU A 54 28.41 16.66 -3.94
C LEU A 54 28.19 16.47 -2.44
N ALA A 55 27.99 15.23 -2.03
CA ALA A 55 28.30 14.81 -0.68
C ALA A 55 29.64 15.46 -0.30
N GLN A 56 29.60 16.43 0.62
CA GLN A 56 30.80 17.00 1.20
C GLN A 56 31.42 15.89 2.05
N ASN A 57 32.31 15.12 1.44
CA ASN A 57 33.40 14.41 2.10
C ASN A 57 34.38 15.46 2.66
N ASP A 58 33.90 16.29 3.57
CA ASP A 58 34.78 17.04 4.45
C ASP A 58 34.89 16.19 5.73
N ASP A 59 36.05 15.57 5.92
CA ASP A 59 36.45 14.73 7.07
C ASP A 59 36.39 15.47 8.43
N SER A 60 35.69 16.60 8.52
CA SER A 60 35.71 17.55 9.63
C SER A 60 34.34 17.93 10.20
N HIS A 61 33.22 17.50 9.60
CA HIS A 61 31.88 17.83 10.11
C HIS A 61 31.31 16.72 11.00
N CYS A 62 31.91 16.58 12.19
CA CYS A 62 31.29 15.82 13.27
C CYS A 62 30.42 16.76 14.13
N VAL A 63 29.19 16.33 14.47
CA VAL A 63 28.27 17.11 15.31
C VAL A 63 28.49 16.74 16.78
N PRO A 64 28.87 17.67 17.67
CA PRO A 64 29.15 17.34 19.07
C PRO A 64 27.89 16.90 19.79
N MET A 65 27.94 15.76 20.48
CA MET A 65 26.87 15.24 21.33
C MET A 65 27.46 14.65 22.62
N GLY A 66 27.24 15.31 23.76
CA GLY A 66 27.83 14.86 25.04
C GLY A 66 29.36 14.88 25.02
N ASP A 67 29.98 13.78 25.43
CA ASP A 67 31.44 13.65 25.54
C ASP A 67 32.13 13.22 24.23
N GLY A 68 31.35 13.05 23.15
CA GLY A 68 31.81 12.57 21.87
C GLY A 68 31.24 13.34 20.69
N CYS A 69 31.50 12.83 19.49
CA CYS A 69 31.06 13.45 18.25
C CYS A 69 30.33 12.45 17.36
N PHE A 70 29.17 12.84 16.83
CA PHE A 70 28.37 12.00 15.96
C PHE A 70 28.67 12.31 14.49
N HIS A 71 29.15 11.31 13.76
CA HIS A 71 29.48 11.40 12.34
C HIS A 71 28.43 10.63 11.51
N PRO A 72 27.84 11.20 10.45
CA PRO A 72 26.71 10.60 9.71
C PRO A 72 26.99 9.19 9.16
N GLN A 73 28.24 8.90 8.79
CA GLN A 73 28.65 7.60 8.26
C GLN A 73 29.33 6.69 9.28
N LEU A 74 29.93 7.23 10.34
CA LEU A 74 30.76 6.47 11.29
C LEU A 74 30.10 6.29 12.66
N GLY A 75 28.95 6.94 12.90
CA GLY A 75 28.25 6.89 14.17
C GLY A 75 28.93 7.74 15.25
N TYR A 76 28.74 7.36 16.51
CA TYR A 76 29.27 8.09 17.66
C TYR A 76 30.74 7.77 17.92
N ILE A 77 31.59 8.79 17.94
CA ILE A 77 33.03 8.70 18.19
C ILE A 77 33.32 9.30 19.56
N GLU A 78 33.76 8.47 20.51
CA GLU A 78 34.21 8.90 21.82
C GLU A 78 35.60 9.55 21.71
N LYS A 79 35.78 10.75 22.27
CA LYS A 79 37.13 11.32 22.41
C LYS A 79 37.88 10.49 23.44
N LYS A 80 38.89 9.73 23.00
CA LYS A 80 39.82 9.05 23.90
C LYS A 80 40.51 10.09 24.80
N VAL A 81 40.18 10.06 26.08
CA VAL A 81 40.97 10.67 27.14
C VAL A 81 42.19 9.78 27.34
N GLU A 82 43.38 10.30 27.07
CA GLU A 82 44.64 9.67 27.48
C GLU A 82 44.68 9.61 29.01
N ALA A 83 44.49 8.42 29.57
CA ALA A 83 44.72 8.17 30.98
C ALA A 83 46.16 7.66 31.18
N PRO A 84 46.91 8.13 32.20
CA PRO A 84 47.96 7.31 32.78
C PRO A 84 47.36 6.35 33.83
N PRO A 85 47.95 5.17 34.04
CA PRO A 85 47.35 4.11 34.83
C PRO A 85 47.73 4.24 36.30
N SER A 86 46.77 4.02 37.21
CA SER A 86 47.05 3.38 38.48
C SER A 86 45.76 2.82 39.09
N ALA A 87 45.93 1.73 39.81
CA ALA A 87 44.92 0.84 40.31
C ALA A 87 44.17 1.39 41.54
N GLU A 88 43.10 0.68 41.90
CA GLU A 88 42.48 0.62 43.23
C GLU A 88 41.58 1.79 43.69
N ALA A 89 40.27 1.60 43.48
CA ALA A 89 39.22 1.92 44.46
C ALA A 89 38.01 1.01 44.15
N ALA A 90 37.89 -0.15 44.82
CA ALA A 90 36.97 -0.37 45.95
C ALA A 90 35.49 -0.12 45.57
N LYS A 91 34.74 -1.14 45.16
CA LYS A 91 33.82 -1.93 46.02
C LYS A 91 32.89 -1.07 46.89
N GLU A 92 31.61 -1.01 46.51
CA GLU A 92 30.40 -1.23 47.35
C GLU A 92 29.17 -1.00 46.45
N ALA A 93 28.46 -2.07 46.05
CA ALA A 93 27.32 -2.64 46.77
C ALA A 93 26.02 -1.85 46.55
N ALA A 94 25.18 -2.31 45.61
CA ALA A 94 23.74 -2.43 45.81
C ALA A 94 23.18 -3.33 44.72
N GLU A 95 22.62 -4.45 45.15
CA GLU A 95 21.82 -5.37 44.36
C GLU A 95 20.70 -4.61 43.66
N ASP A 96 20.54 -4.79 42.35
CA ASP A 96 19.22 -4.65 41.77
C ASP A 96 18.95 -5.76 40.75
N LYS A 97 17.77 -6.33 40.93
CA LYS A 97 17.35 -7.64 40.45
C LYS A 97 17.40 -7.69 38.93
N LYS A 98 18.04 -8.73 38.38
CA LYS A 98 17.82 -9.18 37.00
C LYS A 98 16.34 -9.51 36.83
N ALA A 99 15.55 -8.55 36.35
CA ALA A 99 14.37 -8.86 35.58
C ALA A 99 14.87 -9.28 34.19
N GLU A 100 14.92 -10.58 33.93
CA GLU A 100 14.99 -11.09 32.56
C GLU A 100 13.72 -10.63 31.84
N LEU A 101 13.83 -9.50 31.14
CA LEU A 101 12.83 -9.12 30.16
C LEU A 101 12.87 -10.19 29.08
N LYS A 102 11.87 -11.08 29.09
CA LYS A 102 11.56 -11.94 27.96
C LYS A 102 11.11 -11.03 26.80
N THR A 103 12.08 -10.49 26.09
CA THR A 103 11.84 -9.90 24.77
C THR A 103 11.39 -11.04 23.88
N PHE A 104 10.11 -11.01 23.49
CA PHE A 104 9.60 -11.84 22.42
C PHE A 104 10.52 -11.66 21.21
N ASN A 105 11.18 -12.74 20.79
CA ASN A 105 11.90 -12.75 19.53
C ASN A 105 10.90 -12.42 18.43
N ALA A 106 11.11 -11.29 17.74
CA ALA A 106 10.25 -10.75 16.69
C ALA A 106 10.20 -11.60 15.40
N LEU A 107 10.56 -12.89 15.48
CA LEU A 107 10.53 -13.83 14.37
C LEU A 107 9.30 -14.77 14.39
N GLU A 108 8.51 -14.78 15.46
CA GLU A 108 7.27 -15.57 15.56
C GLU A 108 6.03 -14.68 15.74
N THR A 109 5.89 -13.60 14.96
CA THR A 109 4.57 -13.02 14.69
C THR A 109 3.90 -13.81 13.56
N SER A 110 3.61 -15.08 13.82
CA SER A 110 2.76 -15.86 12.94
C SER A 110 1.31 -15.37 13.10
N LEU A 111 0.78 -14.79 12.02
CA LEU A 111 -0.63 -14.76 11.65
C LEU A 111 -1.62 -14.56 12.81
N VAL A 112 -1.93 -13.29 13.11
CA VAL A 112 -3.18 -12.92 13.78
C VAL A 112 -4.33 -13.29 12.84
N ASN A 113 -4.88 -14.49 13.00
CA ASN A 113 -6.12 -14.93 12.36
C ASN A 113 -7.25 -14.67 13.35
N CYS A 114 -8.01 -13.60 13.11
CA CYS A 114 -9.21 -13.27 13.85
C CYS A 114 -10.35 -14.22 13.46
N ASP A 115 -10.24 -15.49 13.86
CA ASP A 115 -11.33 -16.45 13.70
C ASP A 115 -12.32 -16.30 14.86
N LYS A 116 -13.62 -16.38 14.56
CA LYS A 116 -14.73 -16.27 15.55
C LYS A 116 -14.64 -17.21 16.75
N ASN A 117 -13.76 -18.22 16.69
CA ASN A 117 -13.55 -19.20 17.76
C ASN A 117 -12.35 -18.87 18.68
N ASN A 118 -11.58 -17.82 18.42
CA ASN A 118 -10.43 -17.42 19.22
C ASN A 118 -10.74 -16.15 20.02
N TYR A 119 -11.30 -16.32 21.22
CA TYR A 119 -11.83 -15.24 22.08
C TYR A 119 -10.76 -14.40 22.80
N PHE A 120 -9.46 -14.69 22.63
CA PHE A 120 -8.38 -14.12 23.45
C PHE A 120 -7.24 -13.48 22.65
N ASP A 121 -7.50 -12.97 21.45
CA ASP A 121 -6.53 -12.09 20.80
C ASP A 121 -6.82 -10.63 21.18
N ILE A 122 -6.04 -10.10 22.14
CA ILE A 122 -6.14 -8.72 22.66
C ILE A 122 -5.96 -7.69 21.53
N PHE A 123 -5.37 -8.10 20.40
CA PHE A 123 -5.17 -7.26 19.21
C PHE A 123 -6.38 -7.24 18.26
N CYS A 124 -7.30 -8.21 18.35
CA CYS A 124 -8.51 -8.21 17.54
C CYS A 124 -9.64 -7.50 18.30
N GLY A 125 -9.53 -6.18 18.40
CA GLY A 125 -10.60 -5.34 18.96
C GLY A 125 -11.93 -5.69 18.30
N LYS A 126 -13.02 -5.73 19.11
CA LYS A 126 -14.40 -6.08 18.73
C LYS A 126 -14.65 -5.91 17.23
N GLU A 127 -14.57 -7.01 16.48
CA GLU A 127 -14.83 -7.00 15.06
C GLU A 127 -16.21 -6.39 14.82
N LYS A 128 -16.24 -5.23 14.16
CA LYS A 128 -17.44 -4.80 13.45
C LYS A 128 -17.62 -5.85 12.38
N GLY A 129 -18.60 -6.74 12.56
CA GLY A 129 -18.82 -7.85 11.64
C GLY A 129 -18.77 -7.38 10.20
N ASP A 130 -18.10 -8.17 9.35
CA ASP A 130 -17.84 -7.87 7.95
C ASP A 130 -19.04 -7.16 7.32
N ALA A 131 -18.83 -5.89 6.94
CA ALA A 131 -19.82 -5.15 6.18
C ALA A 131 -20.18 -5.98 4.94
N PRO A 132 -21.47 -6.06 4.55
CA PRO A 132 -21.87 -6.84 3.40
C PRO A 132 -21.02 -6.42 2.18
N PRO A 133 -20.52 -7.38 1.39
CA PRO A 133 -19.61 -7.08 0.29
C PRO A 133 -20.28 -6.09 -0.66
N ALA A 134 -19.60 -4.96 -0.89
CA ALA A 134 -20.10 -3.95 -1.80
C ALA A 134 -20.21 -4.53 -3.21
N GLU A 135 -21.22 -4.06 -3.95
CA GLU A 135 -21.40 -4.50 -5.34
C GLU A 135 -20.25 -4.01 -6.22
N ILE A 136 -19.77 -2.79 -5.96
CA ILE A 136 -18.65 -2.16 -6.64
C ILE A 136 -17.59 -1.81 -5.58
N GLU A 137 -16.37 -2.28 -5.81
CA GLU A 137 -15.20 -1.96 -5.01
C GLU A 137 -14.20 -1.18 -5.86
N ILE A 138 -13.74 -0.04 -5.34
CA ILE A 138 -12.80 0.85 -6.05
C ILE A 138 -11.56 1.02 -5.19
N TRP A 139 -10.40 0.70 -5.76
CA TRP A 139 -9.11 0.84 -5.12
C TRP A 139 -8.29 1.92 -5.80
N PHE A 140 -7.86 2.89 -5.01
CA PHE A 140 -6.97 3.96 -5.46
C PHE A 140 -5.57 3.70 -4.97
N ASP A 141 -4.63 3.63 -5.91
CA ASP A 141 -3.22 3.67 -5.57
C ASP A 141 -2.87 5.03 -4.96
N ILE A 142 -2.04 5.01 -3.92
CA ILE A 142 -1.47 6.18 -3.26
C ILE A 142 0.06 6.09 -3.21
N SER A 143 0.69 5.29 -4.06
CA SER A 143 2.14 5.22 -4.24
C SER A 143 2.77 6.56 -4.63
N SER A 144 4.08 6.68 -4.45
CA SER A 144 4.80 7.91 -4.78
C SER A 144 4.92 8.20 -6.27
N SER A 145 4.84 7.19 -7.14
CA SER A 145 4.98 7.32 -8.61
C SER A 145 3.83 8.12 -9.22
N LEU A 146 2.64 8.06 -8.60
CA LEU A 146 1.48 8.89 -8.94
C LEU A 146 1.70 10.40 -8.84
N LYS A 147 2.73 10.87 -8.13
CA LYS A 147 3.09 12.30 -8.12
C LYS A 147 3.41 12.82 -9.51
N SER A 148 3.89 11.98 -10.42
CA SER A 148 4.21 12.41 -11.79
C SER A 148 2.97 12.52 -12.69
N VAL A 149 1.86 11.90 -12.30
CA VAL A 149 0.67 11.71 -13.13
C VAL A 149 -0.52 12.55 -12.67
N ASP A 150 -0.76 12.62 -11.36
CA ASP A 150 -1.91 13.30 -10.74
C ASP A 150 -1.46 14.40 -9.78
N TYR A 151 -0.42 15.16 -10.18
CA TYR A 151 0.05 16.33 -9.43
C TYR A 151 -0.94 17.49 -9.52
N ASN A 152 -1.25 18.08 -8.38
CA ASN A 152 -1.93 19.36 -8.30
C ASN A 152 -1.21 20.29 -7.32
N ARG A 153 -1.37 21.60 -7.52
CA ARG A 153 -0.83 22.63 -6.61
C ARG A 153 -1.52 22.60 -5.24
N GLU A 154 -2.77 22.18 -5.20
CA GLU A 154 -3.53 22.00 -3.97
C GLU A 154 -3.49 20.54 -3.54
N PRO A 155 -2.95 20.20 -2.36
CA PRO A 155 -2.74 18.81 -1.94
C PRO A 155 -4.04 18.02 -1.80
N ASP A 156 -5.15 18.71 -1.49
CA ASP A 156 -6.45 18.07 -1.26
C ASP A 156 -7.26 17.88 -2.54
N ARG A 157 -6.82 18.41 -3.69
CA ARG A 157 -7.55 18.31 -4.95
C ARG A 157 -6.76 17.50 -5.95
N CYS A 158 -7.32 16.38 -6.39
CA CYS A 158 -6.74 15.54 -7.42
C CYS A 158 -7.83 14.98 -8.35
N ALA A 159 -7.44 14.49 -9.51
CA ALA A 159 -8.39 13.91 -10.47
C ALA A 159 -9.03 12.64 -9.90
N ARG A 160 -8.24 11.80 -9.19
CA ARG A 160 -8.74 10.61 -8.50
C ARG A 160 -9.88 10.94 -7.51
N ARG A 161 -9.73 12.02 -6.74
CA ARG A 161 -10.79 12.52 -5.83
C ARG A 161 -12.03 12.96 -6.61
N SER A 162 -11.85 13.72 -7.68
CA SER A 162 -12.96 14.22 -8.50
C SER A 162 -13.75 13.06 -9.14
N PHE A 163 -13.05 12.03 -9.59
CA PHE A 163 -13.64 10.78 -10.06
C PHE A 163 -14.43 10.08 -8.94
N MET A 164 -13.83 9.89 -7.76
CA MET A 164 -14.49 9.23 -6.63
C MET A 164 -15.76 9.98 -6.21
N GLU A 165 -15.72 11.30 -6.08
CA GLU A 165 -16.86 12.13 -5.72
C GLU A 165 -18.01 11.98 -6.73
N ALA A 166 -17.69 11.98 -8.03
CA ALA A 166 -18.68 11.75 -9.09
C ALA A 166 -19.29 10.34 -9.02
N VAL A 167 -18.47 9.31 -8.77
CA VAL A 167 -18.93 7.92 -8.70
C VAL A 167 -19.79 7.66 -7.46
N ILE A 168 -19.37 8.11 -6.28
CA ILE A 168 -20.15 7.97 -5.04
C ILE A 168 -21.50 8.70 -5.17
N LYS A 169 -21.50 9.90 -5.77
CA LYS A 169 -22.74 10.64 -6.02
C LYS A 169 -23.67 9.92 -7.01
N GLY A 170 -23.11 9.28 -8.05
CA GLY A 170 -23.88 8.57 -9.07
C GLY A 170 -24.40 7.19 -8.62
N CYS A 171 -23.60 6.45 -7.87
CA CYS A 171 -23.83 5.04 -7.52
C CYS A 171 -24.31 4.83 -6.07
N LYS A 172 -24.30 5.88 -5.23
CA LYS A 172 -24.74 5.88 -3.83
C LYS A 172 -24.05 4.79 -3.00
N SER A 173 -24.79 4.10 -2.12
CA SER A 173 -24.29 3.12 -1.14
C SER A 173 -23.85 1.77 -1.73
N LYS A 174 -23.77 1.63 -3.06
CA LYS A 174 -23.32 0.41 -3.72
C LYS A 174 -21.79 0.33 -3.86
N VAL A 175 -21.11 1.46 -3.63
CA VAL A 175 -19.67 1.62 -3.86
C VAL A 175 -18.95 1.64 -2.53
N ARG A 176 -17.89 0.82 -2.43
CA ARG A 176 -16.89 0.92 -1.38
C ARG A 176 -15.58 1.39 -2.00
N ALA A 177 -15.01 2.46 -1.47
CA ALA A 177 -13.76 3.03 -1.94
C ALA A 177 -12.66 2.78 -0.90
N SER A 178 -11.50 2.31 -1.37
CA SER A 178 -10.32 2.06 -0.55
C SER A 178 -9.09 2.69 -1.21
N VAL A 179 -8.11 3.05 -0.40
CA VAL A 179 -6.76 3.41 -0.86
C VAL A 179 -5.80 2.26 -0.55
N TYR A 180 -4.79 2.07 -1.37
CA TYR A 180 -3.79 1.05 -1.13
C TYR A 180 -2.37 1.52 -1.44
N ASN A 181 -1.44 0.94 -0.69
CA ASN A 181 -0.02 0.88 -1.04
C ASN A 181 0.56 -0.47 -0.60
N THR A 182 1.01 -0.54 0.65
CA THR A 182 1.41 -1.76 1.35
C THR A 182 0.23 -2.40 2.10
N SER A 183 -0.85 -1.67 2.33
CA SER A 183 -2.11 -2.18 2.91
C SER A 183 -3.33 -1.52 2.26
N ILE A 184 -4.47 -2.23 2.17
CA ILE A 184 -5.75 -1.65 1.77
C ILE A 184 -6.40 -1.00 2.99
N LYS A 185 -6.82 0.25 2.85
CA LYS A 185 -7.56 1.01 3.88
C LYS A 185 -8.81 1.62 3.26
N GLU A 186 -9.94 1.50 3.92
CA GLU A 186 -11.18 2.14 3.47
C GLU A 186 -11.06 3.66 3.55
N VAL A 187 -11.57 4.35 2.53
CA VAL A 187 -11.52 5.81 2.44
C VAL A 187 -12.46 6.40 3.49
N GLY A 188 -11.90 7.11 4.46
CA GLY A 188 -12.65 7.91 5.43
C GLY A 188 -12.93 9.31 4.91
N ASP A 189 -11.86 10.03 4.54
CA ASP A 189 -11.94 11.37 3.95
C ASP A 189 -11.49 11.34 2.49
N PHE A 190 -12.14 12.13 1.63
CA PHE A 190 -11.86 12.10 0.20
C PHE A 190 -10.47 12.64 -0.16
N SER A 191 -9.86 13.45 0.71
CA SER A 191 -8.47 13.92 0.53
C SER A 191 -7.46 12.78 0.56
N SER A 192 -7.76 11.65 1.23
CA SER A 192 -6.81 10.54 1.37
C SER A 192 -6.46 9.90 0.02
N VAL A 193 -7.35 10.01 -0.96
CA VAL A 193 -7.15 9.53 -2.32
C VAL A 193 -6.11 10.37 -3.08
N CYS A 194 -5.88 11.61 -2.68
CA CYS A 194 -4.88 12.49 -3.29
C CYS A 194 -3.47 12.28 -2.72
N MET A 195 -3.33 11.45 -1.69
CA MET A 195 -2.03 11.13 -1.14
C MET A 195 -1.18 10.36 -2.15
N SER A 196 0.13 10.63 -2.14
CA SER A 196 1.11 9.94 -2.98
C SER A 196 2.40 9.74 -2.19
N TYR A 197 2.52 8.60 -1.51
CA TYR A 197 3.65 8.21 -0.68
C TYR A 197 3.83 6.69 -0.60
N GLY A 198 5.07 6.27 -0.34
CA GLY A 198 5.42 4.87 -0.23
C GLY A 198 5.48 4.15 -1.59
N THR A 199 5.66 2.85 -1.51
CA THR A 199 5.77 1.95 -2.66
C THR A 199 4.68 0.89 -2.59
N ASN A 200 4.31 0.35 -3.74
CA ASN A 200 3.38 -0.77 -3.81
C ASN A 200 4.09 -2.10 -3.59
N ASP A 201 3.34 -3.05 -3.02
CA ASP A 201 3.70 -4.46 -3.02
C ASP A 201 2.78 -5.18 -4.01
N GLN A 202 3.30 -5.38 -5.22
CA GLN A 202 2.54 -5.96 -6.31
C GLN A 202 2.08 -7.41 -6.01
N LYS A 203 2.89 -8.21 -5.30
CA LYS A 203 2.51 -9.58 -4.95
C LYS A 203 1.32 -9.58 -4.00
N ARG A 204 1.35 -8.65 -3.04
CA ARG A 204 0.26 -8.45 -2.10
C ARG A 204 -1.00 -7.92 -2.80
N LEU A 205 -0.85 -7.00 -3.74
CA LEU A 205 -1.96 -6.52 -4.57
C LEU A 205 -2.63 -7.67 -5.33
N LEU A 206 -1.84 -8.54 -5.97
CA LEU A 206 -2.36 -9.72 -6.65
C LEU A 206 -3.08 -10.68 -5.70
N SER A 207 -2.59 -10.84 -4.46
CA SER A 207 -3.29 -11.62 -3.43
C SER A 207 -4.65 -11.00 -3.11
N TRP A 208 -4.70 -9.69 -2.84
CA TRP A 208 -5.95 -9.01 -2.54
C TRP A 208 -6.96 -9.09 -3.68
N MET A 209 -6.52 -8.99 -4.93
CA MET A 209 -7.38 -9.14 -6.09
C MET A 209 -8.02 -10.53 -6.16
N LYS A 210 -7.28 -11.58 -5.76
CA LYS A 210 -7.80 -12.96 -5.69
C LYS A 210 -8.78 -13.14 -4.52
N ASP A 211 -8.57 -12.41 -3.42
CA ASP A 211 -9.37 -12.50 -2.21
C ASP A 211 -10.62 -11.59 -2.23
N SER A 212 -10.70 -10.62 -3.15
CA SER A 212 -11.82 -9.67 -3.25
C SER A 212 -13.11 -10.37 -3.67
N LYS A 213 -14.13 -10.25 -2.82
CA LYS A 213 -15.48 -10.82 -3.04
C LYS A 213 -16.42 -9.87 -3.79
N ALA A 214 -15.93 -8.74 -4.29
CA ALA A 214 -16.74 -7.74 -4.97
C ALA A 214 -17.28 -8.28 -6.32
N LYS A 215 -18.46 -7.83 -6.75
CA LYS A 215 -18.95 -8.20 -8.09
C LYS A 215 -18.15 -7.50 -9.18
N HIS A 216 -17.76 -6.25 -8.92
CA HIS A 216 -16.94 -5.44 -9.81
C HIS A 216 -15.82 -4.78 -9.02
N LEU A 217 -14.58 -5.10 -9.37
CA LEU A 217 -13.37 -4.51 -8.80
C LEU A 217 -12.77 -3.54 -9.82
N LEU A 218 -12.67 -2.27 -9.45
CA LEU A 218 -12.01 -1.22 -10.22
C LEU A 218 -10.73 -0.80 -9.48
N ILE A 219 -9.60 -0.85 -10.16
CA ILE A 219 -8.31 -0.41 -9.61
C ILE A 219 -7.80 0.76 -10.44
N VAL A 220 -7.44 1.86 -9.79
CA VAL A 220 -6.85 3.05 -10.42
C VAL A 220 -5.42 3.19 -9.93
N THR A 221 -4.47 3.06 -10.84
CA THR A 221 -3.03 3.07 -10.58
C THR A 221 -2.29 3.84 -11.66
N ASP A 222 -0.99 4.08 -11.52
CA ASP A 222 -0.16 4.57 -12.64
C ASP A 222 0.33 3.44 -13.56
N ILE A 223 0.89 3.81 -14.70
CA ILE A 223 1.46 2.89 -15.70
C ILE A 223 2.71 2.14 -15.21
N ASP A 224 3.39 2.63 -14.17
CA ASP A 224 4.62 2.01 -13.68
C ASP A 224 4.32 0.69 -12.94
N GLU A 225 3.10 0.52 -12.43
CA GLU A 225 2.62 -0.75 -11.85
C GLU A 225 2.28 -1.84 -12.89
N MET A 226 2.37 -1.53 -14.19
CA MET A 226 2.15 -2.51 -15.27
C MET A 226 3.37 -3.41 -15.47
N SER A 227 3.52 -4.42 -14.61
CA SER A 227 4.52 -5.47 -14.81
C SER A 227 3.99 -6.61 -15.71
N VAL A 228 4.91 -7.49 -16.14
CA VAL A 228 4.58 -8.68 -16.93
C VAL A 228 3.62 -9.60 -16.18
N GLU A 229 3.89 -9.86 -14.89
CA GLU A 229 3.06 -10.71 -14.05
C GLU A 229 1.65 -10.14 -13.87
N MET A 230 1.54 -8.82 -13.66
CA MET A 230 0.24 -8.14 -13.56
C MET A 230 -0.54 -8.27 -14.88
N ARG A 231 0.10 -8.05 -16.03
CA ARG A 231 -0.53 -8.17 -17.35
C ARG A 231 -1.01 -9.60 -17.62
N GLU A 232 -0.21 -10.61 -17.30
CA GLU A 232 -0.59 -12.02 -17.44
C GLU A 232 -1.78 -12.39 -16.54
N PHE A 233 -1.77 -11.92 -15.28
CA PHE A 233 -2.87 -12.13 -14.36
C PHE A 233 -4.17 -11.46 -14.84
N LEU A 234 -4.11 -10.21 -15.26
CA LEU A 234 -5.26 -9.47 -15.80
C LEU A 234 -5.78 -10.13 -17.08
N GLY A 235 -4.89 -10.54 -17.98
CA GLY A 235 -5.25 -11.21 -19.24
C GLY A 235 -5.91 -12.57 -19.02
N SER A 236 -5.37 -13.39 -18.12
CA SER A 236 -5.93 -14.72 -17.81
C SER A 236 -7.29 -14.66 -17.13
N ASN A 237 -7.58 -13.59 -16.39
CA ASN A 237 -8.88 -13.36 -15.73
C ASN A 237 -9.87 -12.54 -16.59
N GLY A 238 -9.53 -12.21 -17.84
CA GLY A 238 -10.40 -11.44 -18.72
C GLY A 238 -10.68 -10.01 -18.23
N ALA A 239 -9.73 -9.42 -17.52
CA ALA A 239 -9.85 -8.07 -16.99
C ALA A 239 -9.83 -7.01 -18.10
N LYS A 240 -10.58 -5.93 -17.90
CA LYS A 240 -10.53 -4.76 -18.79
C LYS A 240 -9.39 -3.84 -18.36
N MET A 241 -8.37 -3.71 -19.22
CA MET A 241 -7.24 -2.82 -18.99
C MET A 241 -7.43 -1.53 -19.80
N THR A 242 -7.29 -0.38 -19.14
CA THR A 242 -7.35 0.94 -19.79
C THR A 242 -6.05 1.69 -19.51
N GLY A 243 -5.45 2.32 -20.52
CA GLY A 243 -4.20 3.08 -20.33
C GLY A 243 -2.93 2.21 -20.29
N ASP A 244 -3.00 0.96 -20.77
CA ASP A 244 -1.95 -0.06 -20.75
C ASP A 244 -0.69 0.22 -21.59
N GLY A 245 -0.54 1.45 -22.09
CA GLY A 245 0.56 1.91 -22.94
C GLY A 245 0.20 2.10 -24.41
N VAL A 246 -0.91 1.53 -24.92
CA VAL A 246 -1.32 1.70 -26.33
C VAL A 246 -1.92 3.08 -26.58
N LYS A 247 -2.78 3.52 -25.66
CA LYS A 247 -3.36 4.86 -25.63
C LYS A 247 -3.13 5.44 -24.25
N ALA A 248 -2.41 6.57 -24.19
CA ALA A 248 -2.21 7.28 -22.93
C ALA A 248 -3.59 7.66 -22.35
N PHE A 249 -3.76 7.37 -21.06
CA PHE A 249 -4.96 7.71 -20.31
C PHE A 249 -4.54 8.64 -19.18
N THR A 250 -4.96 9.90 -19.26
CA THR A 250 -4.50 10.95 -18.34
C THR A 250 -5.47 11.13 -17.18
N SER A 251 -5.03 11.87 -16.17
CA SER A 251 -5.85 12.27 -15.02
C SER A 251 -7.12 13.02 -15.44
N ASP A 252 -7.10 13.79 -16.53
CA ASP A 252 -8.31 14.46 -17.04
C ASP A 252 -9.30 13.45 -17.64
N ASP A 253 -8.79 12.45 -18.37
CA ASP A 253 -9.61 11.37 -18.95
C ASP A 253 -10.30 10.54 -17.86
N LEU A 254 -9.67 10.38 -16.69
CA LEU A 254 -10.27 9.74 -15.53
C LEU A 254 -11.54 10.48 -15.07
N VAL A 255 -11.49 11.83 -15.03
CA VAL A 255 -12.64 12.64 -14.61
C VAL A 255 -13.80 12.49 -15.59
N ASP A 256 -13.53 12.45 -16.89
CA ASP A 256 -14.57 12.22 -17.89
C ASP A 256 -15.10 10.79 -17.87
N TYR A 257 -14.24 9.81 -17.62
CA TYR A 257 -14.64 8.41 -17.46
C TYR A 257 -15.62 8.19 -16.30
N ALA A 258 -15.58 9.03 -15.26
CA ALA A 258 -16.57 8.98 -14.18
C ALA A 258 -18.02 9.03 -14.68
N LYS A 259 -18.29 9.84 -15.73
CA LYS A 259 -19.63 9.96 -16.32
C LYS A 259 -20.09 8.67 -16.98
N ASP A 260 -19.18 7.95 -17.64
CA ASP A 260 -19.49 6.67 -18.28
C ASP A 260 -19.59 5.55 -17.24
N PHE A 261 -18.71 5.55 -16.24
CA PHE A 261 -18.75 4.60 -15.14
C PHE A 261 -20.06 4.69 -14.36
N THR A 262 -20.54 5.89 -14.05
CA THR A 262 -21.81 6.08 -13.34
C THR A 262 -23.04 5.60 -14.11
N LYS A 263 -22.98 5.48 -15.46
CA LYS A 263 -24.06 4.86 -16.24
C LYS A 263 -24.18 3.37 -15.96
N MET A 264 -23.10 2.68 -15.59
CA MET A 264 -23.13 1.27 -15.22
C MET A 264 -23.80 1.01 -13.87
N CYS A 265 -23.94 2.04 -13.03
CA CYS A 265 -24.57 1.94 -11.72
C CYS A 265 -26.10 2.13 -11.75
N ARG A 266 -26.65 2.63 -12.87
CA ARG A 266 -28.09 2.81 -13.09
C ARG A 266 -28.72 1.51 -13.59
#